data_AF-A0A8T7EKK4-F1
#
_entry.id   AF-A0A8T7EKK4-F1
#
_cell.length_a   1.000
_cell.length_b   1.000
_cell.length_c   1.000
_cell.angle_alpha   90.00
_cell.angle_beta   90.00
_cell.angle_gamma   90.00
#
_symmetry.space_group_name_H-M   'P 1'
#
loop_
_entity.id
_entity.type
_entity.pdbx_description
1 polymer ?
#
loop_
_entity_poly.entity_id
_entity_poly.type
_entity_poly.pdbx_seq_one_letter_code
_entity_poly.pdbx_strand_id
1 'polypeptide(L)'
;MPDRAASTSPPRYNDMAILEAQMIDLDREARVTYERLAPRLRAVLSDGDFAIFDHRLHQHFPAVFKLLSKIYGTHYDFFYHLEQLLYTAAEAFKSRPAALRARDEERLRDPQWFQSHTMIGGVLYVDLFNGTLGGVKERIPYLRELGLTYVHLMPLFLCPAENSDGGYAISSFRDVDPALGTVDNLCDLIDALRAEDISVALDFVFNHTSNEHEWARRALAGEERYQGYYFMFPDRSLPDQYQPMLRDIFPAQAPGAFTYVEPIDRWVWTTFNTFQWDLNYRNPEVFTAMLGEMLFLANQGVEILRLDAVAFIWKQGSARPVRICRRCTPSFRRTTRWRRSWRRP
;
A
#
# COMPACT_ATOMS: atom_id res chain seq x y z
N MET A 1 -48.04 -61.76 -30.04
CA MET A 1 -46.92 -62.09 -30.96
C MET A 1 -46.65 -60.83 -31.77
N PRO A 2 -45.40 -60.34 -31.83
CA PRO A 2 -45.01 -59.15 -31.09
C PRO A 2 -44.79 -57.91 -31.97
N ASP A 3 -45.02 -56.74 -31.36
CA ASP A 3 -44.65 -55.43 -31.91
C ASP A 3 -43.35 -54.95 -31.26
N ARG A 4 -42.49 -54.32 -32.06
CA ARG A 4 -41.07 -54.05 -31.75
C ARG A 4 -40.88 -53.02 -30.63
N ALA A 5 -40.05 -53.36 -29.67
CA ALA A 5 -39.60 -52.46 -28.60
C ALA A 5 -38.74 -51.31 -29.16
N ALA A 6 -39.20 -50.07 -28.97
CA ALA A 6 -38.39 -48.87 -29.07
C ALA A 6 -37.74 -48.59 -27.71
N SER A 7 -36.45 -48.92 -27.61
CA SER A 7 -35.59 -48.52 -26.50
C SER A 7 -35.08 -47.10 -26.77
N THR A 8 -35.63 -46.11 -26.07
CA THR A 8 -35.00 -44.80 -25.91
C THR A 8 -34.60 -44.63 -24.46
N SER A 9 -33.38 -45.07 -24.16
CA SER A 9 -32.73 -44.73 -22.89
C SER A 9 -32.53 -43.20 -22.85
N PRO A 10 -32.88 -42.50 -21.76
CA PRO A 10 -32.38 -41.14 -21.57
C PRO A 10 -30.84 -41.21 -21.50
N PRO A 11 -30.11 -40.21 -22.04
CA PRO A 11 -28.66 -40.23 -21.98
C PRO A 11 -28.22 -40.35 -20.53
N ARG A 12 -27.47 -41.43 -20.25
CA ARG A 12 -26.87 -41.70 -18.94
C ARG A 12 -25.91 -40.57 -18.63
N TYR A 13 -26.08 -39.99 -17.43
CA TYR A 13 -25.07 -39.31 -16.63
C TYR A 13 -23.63 -39.58 -17.10
N ASN A 14 -23.12 -38.76 -18.02
CA ASN A 14 -21.70 -38.71 -18.34
C ASN A 14 -21.20 -37.31 -18.69
N ASP A 15 -21.99 -36.27 -18.37
CA ASP A 15 -21.56 -34.87 -18.46
C ASP A 15 -20.87 -34.37 -17.18
N MET A 16 -20.82 -35.18 -16.12
CA MET A 16 -20.06 -34.84 -14.90
C MET A 16 -18.54 -34.97 -15.10
N ALA A 17 -18.08 -35.57 -16.21
CA ALA A 17 -16.66 -35.62 -16.57
C ALA A 17 -16.20 -34.40 -17.40
N ILE A 18 -17.13 -33.57 -17.89
CA ILE A 18 -16.82 -32.29 -18.57
C ILE A 18 -16.88 -31.11 -17.59
N LEU A 19 -17.41 -31.34 -16.39
CA LEU A 19 -17.53 -30.36 -15.30
C LEU A 19 -16.53 -30.62 -14.16
N GLU A 20 -15.46 -31.36 -14.40
CA GLU A 20 -14.22 -31.14 -13.66
C GLU A 20 -13.64 -29.81 -14.16
N ALA A 21 -14.12 -28.73 -13.53
CA ALA A 21 -13.66 -27.37 -13.75
C ALA A 21 -12.14 -27.36 -13.87
N GLN A 22 -11.65 -27.07 -15.07
CA GLN A 22 -10.24 -26.79 -15.32
C GLN A 22 -9.84 -25.71 -14.30
N MET A 23 -9.12 -26.10 -13.25
CA MET A 23 -8.52 -25.14 -12.34
C MET A 23 -7.70 -24.19 -13.20
N ILE A 24 -8.05 -22.90 -13.17
CA ILE A 24 -7.36 -21.88 -13.95
C ILE A 24 -5.87 -21.97 -13.60
N ASP A 25 -5.05 -22.34 -14.58
CA ASP A 25 -3.61 -22.36 -14.44
C ASP A 25 -3.11 -20.92 -14.40
N LEU A 26 -2.95 -20.39 -13.19
CA LEU A 26 -2.54 -19.00 -12.98
C LEU A 26 -1.12 -18.71 -13.51
N ASP A 27 -0.26 -19.71 -13.67
CA ASP A 27 1.06 -19.52 -14.29
C ASP A 27 0.92 -19.31 -15.80
N ARG A 28 0.09 -20.14 -16.45
CA ARG A 28 -0.26 -19.95 -17.86
C ARG A 28 -0.94 -18.60 -18.10
N GLU A 29 -1.94 -18.25 -17.29
CA GLU A 29 -2.67 -16.99 -17.44
C GLU A 29 -1.80 -15.76 -17.17
N ALA A 30 -0.87 -15.84 -16.21
CA ALA A 30 0.12 -14.79 -16.01
C ALA A 30 0.98 -14.59 -17.27
N ARG A 31 1.51 -15.66 -17.85
CA ARG A 31 2.33 -15.57 -19.07
C ARG A 31 1.55 -14.97 -20.24
N VAL A 32 0.34 -15.46 -20.51
CA VAL A 32 -0.52 -14.94 -21.59
C VAL A 32 -0.88 -13.48 -21.37
N THR A 33 -1.17 -13.09 -20.12
CA THR A 33 -1.50 -11.70 -19.80
C THR A 33 -0.30 -10.78 -19.99
N TYR A 34 0.89 -11.20 -19.56
CA TYR A 34 2.13 -10.46 -19.78
C TYR A 34 2.39 -10.25 -21.28
N GLU A 35 2.31 -11.30 -22.10
CA GLU A 35 2.52 -11.24 -23.56
C GLU A 35 1.55 -10.23 -24.23
N ARG A 36 0.34 -10.05 -23.68
CA ARG A 36 -0.66 -9.07 -24.18
C ARG A 36 -0.39 -7.64 -23.73
N LEU A 37 0.12 -7.44 -22.51
CA LEU A 37 0.29 -6.11 -21.92
C LEU A 37 1.67 -5.50 -22.20
N ALA A 38 2.73 -6.31 -22.32
CA ALA A 38 4.09 -5.80 -22.55
C ALA A 38 4.23 -4.87 -23.78
N PRO A 39 3.61 -5.17 -24.95
CA PRO A 39 3.68 -4.26 -26.11
C PRO A 39 3.04 -2.89 -25.84
N ARG A 40 2.04 -2.82 -24.97
CA ARG A 40 1.36 -1.57 -24.60
C ARG A 40 2.21 -0.68 -23.70
N LEU A 41 3.06 -1.30 -22.86
CA LEU A 41 4.02 -0.61 -22.01
C LEU A 41 5.21 -0.08 -22.81
N ARG A 42 5.63 -0.79 -23.87
CA ARG A 42 6.66 -0.33 -24.80
C ARG A 42 6.32 1.01 -25.44
N ALA A 43 5.04 1.31 -25.68
CA ALA A 43 4.62 2.58 -26.26
C ALA A 43 4.84 3.79 -25.35
N VAL A 44 5.06 3.58 -24.04
CA VAL A 44 5.17 4.65 -23.03
C VAL A 44 6.61 4.89 -22.58
N LEU A 45 7.48 3.90 -22.76
CA LEU A 45 8.89 3.92 -22.38
C LEU A 45 9.80 4.10 -23.60
N SER A 46 10.99 4.68 -23.39
CA SER A 46 12.05 4.63 -24.40
C SER A 46 12.54 3.19 -24.58
N ASP A 47 13.16 2.84 -25.72
CA ASP A 47 13.63 1.45 -25.94
C ASP A 47 14.60 0.97 -24.84
N GLY A 48 15.48 1.86 -24.36
CA GLY A 48 16.41 1.55 -23.26
C GLY A 48 15.70 1.32 -21.92
N ASP A 49 14.76 2.19 -21.57
CA ASP A 49 13.97 2.05 -20.34
C ASP A 49 13.07 0.82 -20.39
N PHE A 50 12.46 0.56 -21.56
CA PHE A 50 11.62 -0.61 -21.77
C PHE A 50 12.42 -1.89 -21.57
N ALA A 51 13.64 -2.00 -22.10
CA ALA A 51 14.45 -3.22 -21.94
C ALA A 51 14.72 -3.56 -20.46
N ILE A 52 15.02 -2.56 -19.63
CA ILE A 52 15.28 -2.76 -18.20
C ILE A 52 13.98 -3.06 -17.46
N PHE A 53 12.94 -2.27 -17.72
CA PHE A 53 11.63 -2.41 -17.08
C PHE A 53 11.00 -3.77 -17.41
N ASP A 54 11.03 -4.18 -18.67
CA ASP A 54 10.48 -5.43 -19.17
C ASP A 54 11.21 -6.63 -18.57
N HIS A 55 12.54 -6.57 -18.44
CA HIS A 55 13.31 -7.62 -17.77
C HIS A 55 12.84 -7.83 -16.31
N ARG A 56 12.71 -6.74 -15.54
CA ARG A 56 12.22 -6.78 -14.15
C ARG A 56 10.76 -7.24 -14.11
N LEU A 57 9.93 -6.74 -15.02
CA LEU A 57 8.53 -7.10 -15.11
C LEU A 57 8.36 -8.59 -15.40
N HIS A 58 9.05 -9.14 -16.40
CA HIS A 58 9.01 -10.56 -16.73
C HIS A 58 9.33 -11.45 -15.52
N GLN A 59 10.34 -11.06 -14.72
CA GLN A 59 10.73 -11.79 -13.51
C GLN A 59 9.66 -11.74 -12.40
N HIS A 60 9.00 -10.60 -12.21
CA HIS A 60 8.11 -10.37 -11.07
C HIS A 60 6.62 -10.49 -11.38
N PHE A 61 6.22 -10.39 -12.65
CA PHE A 61 4.83 -10.37 -13.10
C PHE A 61 4.03 -11.59 -12.64
N PRO A 62 4.53 -12.84 -12.71
CA PRO A 62 3.76 -14.00 -12.25
C PRO A 62 3.34 -13.90 -10.78
N ALA A 63 4.21 -13.38 -9.91
CA ALA A 63 3.90 -13.20 -8.51
C ALA A 63 2.86 -12.08 -8.30
N VAL A 64 3.05 -10.94 -8.96
CA VAL A 64 2.12 -9.80 -8.92
C VAL A 64 0.74 -10.22 -9.43
N PHE A 65 0.68 -10.86 -10.60
CA PHE A 65 -0.56 -11.34 -11.21
C PHE A 65 -1.31 -12.30 -10.28
N LYS A 66 -0.64 -13.29 -9.71
CA LYS A 66 -1.27 -14.26 -8.79
C LYS A 66 -1.82 -13.58 -7.53
N LEU A 67 -1.08 -12.62 -6.97
CA LEU A 67 -1.52 -11.89 -5.78
C LEU A 67 -2.74 -11.02 -6.08
N LEU A 68 -2.72 -10.28 -7.19
CA LEU A 68 -3.83 -9.41 -7.59
C LEU A 68 -5.04 -10.21 -8.05
N SER A 69 -4.86 -11.27 -8.83
CA SER A 69 -5.95 -12.16 -9.27
C SER A 69 -6.66 -12.80 -8.07
N LYS A 70 -5.92 -13.13 -7.00
CA LYS A 70 -6.53 -13.65 -5.78
C LYS A 70 -7.44 -12.64 -5.06
N ILE A 71 -7.13 -11.36 -5.15
CA ILE A 71 -7.85 -10.29 -4.43
C ILE A 71 -8.97 -9.72 -5.31
N TYR A 72 -8.67 -9.48 -6.59
CA TYR A 72 -9.51 -8.74 -7.52
C TYR A 72 -9.94 -9.56 -8.75
N GLY A 73 -9.51 -10.81 -8.90
CA GLY A 73 -9.77 -11.59 -10.13
C GLY A 73 -11.24 -11.88 -10.41
N THR A 74 -12.14 -11.64 -9.45
CA THR A 74 -13.60 -11.71 -9.64
C THR A 74 -14.22 -10.38 -10.06
N HIS A 75 -13.45 -9.28 -10.09
CA HIS A 75 -13.91 -8.00 -10.63
C HIS A 75 -14.02 -8.10 -12.16
N TYR A 76 -15.13 -7.63 -12.72
CA TYR A 76 -15.39 -7.70 -14.16
C TYR A 76 -14.34 -6.95 -14.99
N ASP A 77 -13.71 -5.93 -14.40
CA ASP A 77 -12.70 -5.04 -14.97
C ASP A 77 -11.28 -5.30 -14.42
N PHE A 78 -11.02 -6.48 -13.84
CA PHE A 78 -9.73 -6.84 -13.26
C PHE A 78 -8.53 -6.53 -14.17
N PHE A 79 -8.61 -6.90 -15.45
CA PHE A 79 -7.54 -6.67 -16.42
C PHE A 79 -7.30 -5.19 -16.71
N TYR A 80 -8.34 -4.37 -16.67
CA TYR A 80 -8.20 -2.92 -16.80
C TYR A 80 -7.40 -2.35 -15.63
N HIS A 81 -7.73 -2.72 -14.39
CA HIS A 81 -6.97 -2.25 -13.23
C HIS A 81 -5.55 -2.78 -13.18
N LEU A 82 -5.32 -4.03 -13.60
CA LEU A 82 -3.97 -4.58 -13.75
C LEU A 82 -3.15 -3.77 -14.76
N GLU A 83 -3.73 -3.41 -15.90
CA GLU A 83 -3.07 -2.56 -16.88
C GLU A 83 -2.76 -1.15 -16.34
N GLN A 84 -3.72 -0.50 -15.67
CA GLN A 84 -3.49 0.82 -15.04
C GLN A 84 -2.38 0.80 -13.98
N LEU A 85 -2.28 -0.30 -13.24
CA LEU A 85 -1.21 -0.53 -12.28
C LEU A 85 0.15 -0.61 -12.97
N LEU A 86 0.26 -1.34 -14.09
CA LEU A 86 1.50 -1.43 -14.86
C LEU A 86 1.88 -0.09 -15.50
N TYR A 87 0.90 0.68 -15.99
CA TYR A 87 1.16 2.03 -16.50
C TYR A 87 1.67 2.96 -15.42
N THR A 88 1.06 2.95 -14.23
CA THR A 88 1.54 3.70 -13.07
C THR A 88 2.99 3.33 -12.74
N ALA A 89 3.34 2.04 -12.74
CA ALA A 89 4.71 1.59 -12.52
C ALA A 89 5.69 2.01 -13.64
N ALA A 90 5.26 1.97 -14.90
CA ALA A 90 6.07 2.38 -16.04
C ALA A 90 6.37 3.89 -16.01
N GLU A 91 5.37 4.74 -15.74
CA GLU A 91 5.58 6.19 -15.62
C GLU A 91 6.48 6.56 -14.43
N ALA A 92 6.33 5.86 -13.31
CA ALA A 92 7.26 6.01 -12.18
C ALA A 92 8.69 5.59 -12.55
N PHE A 93 8.85 4.47 -13.27
CA PHE A 93 10.16 4.03 -13.71
C PHE A 93 10.82 5.03 -14.67
N LYS A 94 10.05 5.54 -15.64
CA LYS A 94 10.47 6.58 -16.58
C LYS A 94 10.95 7.85 -15.89
N SER A 95 10.23 8.28 -14.85
CA SER A 95 10.56 9.47 -14.06
C SER A 95 11.64 9.24 -13.00
N ARG A 96 12.11 8.00 -12.79
CA ARG A 96 13.09 7.68 -11.74
C ARG A 96 14.47 8.29 -12.05
N PRO A 97 15.01 9.16 -11.18
CA PRO A 97 16.32 9.78 -11.34
C PRO A 97 17.46 8.79 -11.55
N ALA A 98 18.46 9.15 -12.37
CA ALA A 98 19.58 8.28 -12.70
C ALA A 98 20.39 7.82 -11.47
N ALA A 99 20.59 8.70 -10.49
CA ALA A 99 21.26 8.35 -9.23
C ALA A 99 20.49 7.26 -8.44
N LEU A 100 19.15 7.31 -8.46
CA LEU A 100 18.31 6.30 -7.82
C LEU A 100 18.27 4.99 -8.62
N ARG A 101 18.35 5.05 -9.95
CA ARG A 101 18.52 3.84 -10.79
C ARG A 101 19.86 3.15 -10.49
N ALA A 102 20.94 3.91 -10.32
CA ALA A 102 22.24 3.36 -9.90
C ALA A 102 22.14 2.70 -8.51
N ARG A 103 21.42 3.34 -7.58
CA ARG A 103 21.12 2.77 -6.27
C ARG A 103 20.32 1.47 -6.34
N ASP A 104 19.34 1.37 -7.24
CA ASP A 104 18.61 0.12 -7.46
C ASP A 104 19.57 -1.02 -7.84
N GLU A 105 20.50 -0.76 -8.77
CA GLU A 105 21.49 -1.75 -9.22
C GLU A 105 22.48 -2.15 -8.12
N GLU A 106 22.81 -1.25 -7.20
CA GLU A 106 23.56 -1.59 -5.98
C GLU A 106 22.78 -2.54 -5.09
N ARG A 107 21.51 -2.23 -4.81
CA ARG A 107 20.66 -3.07 -3.93
C ARG A 107 20.28 -4.41 -4.55
N LEU A 108 20.19 -4.49 -5.88
CA LEU A 108 19.97 -5.76 -6.58
C LEU A 108 21.19 -6.68 -6.50
N ARG A 109 22.41 -6.11 -6.45
CA ARG A 109 23.66 -6.88 -6.26
C ARG A 109 23.85 -7.37 -4.82
N ASP A 110 23.34 -6.63 -3.84
CA ASP A 110 23.32 -7.04 -2.43
C ASP A 110 21.90 -6.99 -1.85
N PRO A 111 21.07 -8.03 -2.07
CA PRO A 111 19.69 -8.06 -1.57
C PRO A 111 19.59 -8.22 -0.05
N GLN A 112 20.69 -8.48 0.66
CA GLN A 112 20.73 -8.65 2.12
C GLN A 112 21.38 -7.46 2.84
N TRP A 113 21.64 -6.34 2.15
CA TRP A 113 22.28 -5.15 2.68
C TRP A 113 21.72 -4.70 4.04
N PHE A 114 20.40 -4.75 4.21
CA PHE A 114 19.70 -4.33 5.43
C PHE A 114 19.91 -5.27 6.62
N GLN A 115 20.49 -6.45 6.40
CA GLN A 115 20.85 -7.42 7.44
C GLN A 115 22.30 -7.25 7.93
N SER A 116 23.07 -6.33 7.32
CA SER A 116 24.44 -6.06 7.76
C SER A 116 24.45 -5.61 9.22
N HIS A 117 25.45 -6.09 9.98
CA HIS A 117 25.70 -5.65 11.36
C HIS A 117 26.07 -4.16 11.47
N THR A 118 26.42 -3.51 10.34
CA THR A 118 26.66 -2.07 10.25
C THR A 118 25.38 -1.24 10.09
N MET A 119 24.21 -1.90 9.97
CA MET A 119 22.92 -1.21 9.92
C MET A 119 22.51 -0.75 11.32
N ILE A 120 22.67 0.55 11.59
CA ILE A 120 22.29 1.19 12.84
C ILE A 120 21.27 2.28 12.52
N GLY A 121 20.09 2.15 13.12
CA GLY A 121 18.96 3.01 12.84
C GLY A 121 18.66 4.03 13.93
N GLY A 122 18.39 5.27 13.53
CA GLY A 122 17.75 6.29 14.34
C GLY A 122 16.31 6.55 13.92
N VAL A 123 15.48 7.06 14.84
CA VAL A 123 14.13 7.55 14.55
C VAL A 123 13.96 8.92 15.18
N LEU A 124 13.40 9.87 14.44
CA LEU A 124 13.22 11.24 14.93
C LEU A 124 12.00 11.93 14.32
N TYR A 125 11.43 12.83 15.12
CA TYR A 125 10.51 13.87 14.65
C TYR A 125 11.35 15.07 14.20
N VAL A 126 11.13 15.57 12.99
CA VAL A 126 11.94 16.64 12.36
C VAL A 126 11.90 17.92 13.19
N ASP A 127 10.70 18.34 13.58
CA ASP A 127 10.43 19.51 14.42
C ASP A 127 11.07 19.39 15.80
N LEU A 128 10.89 18.25 16.48
CA LEU A 128 11.41 18.05 17.83
C LEU A 128 12.93 17.87 17.86
N PHE A 129 13.52 17.34 16.79
CA PHE A 129 14.95 17.11 16.72
C PHE A 129 15.73 18.37 16.34
N ASN A 130 15.31 19.09 15.30
CA ASN A 130 15.96 20.35 14.92
C ASN A 130 15.05 21.29 14.10
N GLY A 131 13.76 21.36 14.40
CA GLY A 131 12.80 22.35 13.88
C GLY A 131 12.32 22.12 12.44
N THR A 132 13.23 21.99 11.48
CA THR A 132 12.90 21.90 10.05
C THR A 132 13.75 20.85 9.34
N LEU A 133 13.40 20.49 8.11
CA LEU A 133 14.21 19.59 7.27
C LEU A 133 15.62 20.14 7.04
N GLY A 134 15.75 21.47 6.84
CA GLY A 134 17.04 22.15 6.78
C GLY A 134 17.82 22.03 8.08
N GLY A 135 17.14 22.16 9.22
CA GLY A 135 17.75 21.92 10.52
C GLY A 135 18.25 20.48 10.68
N VAL A 136 17.50 19.46 10.27
CA VAL A 136 17.99 18.07 10.32
C VAL A 136 19.24 17.90 9.44
N LYS A 137 19.28 18.55 8.27
CA LYS A 137 20.45 18.55 7.37
C LYS A 137 21.72 19.10 8.05
N GLU A 138 21.60 20.15 8.85
CA GLU A 138 22.72 20.69 9.65
C GLU A 138 23.25 19.70 10.70
N ARG A 139 22.43 18.73 11.12
CA ARG A 139 22.79 17.72 12.12
C ARG A 139 23.36 16.43 11.54
N ILE A 140 23.50 16.32 10.21
CA ILE A 140 24.11 15.15 9.56
C ILE A 140 25.49 14.78 10.16
N PRO A 141 26.40 15.73 10.47
CA PRO A 141 27.67 15.39 11.13
C PRO A 141 27.49 14.65 12.46
N TYR A 142 26.48 15.01 13.25
CA TYR A 142 26.15 14.32 14.50
C TYR A 142 25.55 12.92 14.26
N LEU A 143 24.66 12.78 13.28
CA LEU A 143 24.07 11.48 12.92
C LEU A 143 25.16 10.49 12.46
N ARG A 144 26.14 10.99 11.71
CA ARG A 144 27.32 10.22 11.30
C ARG A 144 28.24 9.89 12.47
N GLU A 145 28.52 10.85 13.37
CA GLU A 145 29.32 10.61 14.57
C GLU A 145 28.72 9.50 15.44
N LEU A 146 27.39 9.47 15.54
CA LEU A 146 26.65 8.40 16.23
C LEU A 146 26.75 7.04 15.51
N GLY A 147 27.19 7.02 14.24
CA GLY A 147 27.31 5.83 13.42
C GLY A 147 26.00 5.38 12.77
N LEU A 148 25.02 6.27 12.62
CA LEU A 148 23.76 5.93 11.95
C LEU A 148 23.99 5.69 10.46
N THR A 149 23.40 4.60 9.95
CA THR A 149 23.34 4.26 8.51
C THR A 149 21.89 4.19 8.02
N TYR A 150 20.95 4.48 8.91
CA TYR A 150 19.52 4.54 8.67
C TYR A 150 18.89 5.61 9.54
N VAL A 151 18.00 6.42 8.98
CA VAL A 151 17.16 7.36 9.73
C VAL A 151 15.71 7.23 9.29
N HIS A 152 14.82 6.97 10.25
CA HIS A 152 13.38 7.07 10.09
C HIS A 152 12.92 8.45 10.51
N LEU A 153 12.41 9.22 9.56
CA LEU A 153 11.74 10.48 9.82
C LEU A 153 10.25 10.19 10.06
N MET A 154 9.75 10.57 11.22
CA MET A 154 8.32 10.51 11.56
C MET A 154 7.49 11.36 10.56
N PRO A 155 6.15 11.16 10.47
CA PRO A 155 5.35 11.75 9.41
C PRO A 155 5.57 13.26 9.24
N LEU A 156 5.84 13.66 8.00
CA LEU A 156 6.31 15.01 7.63
C LEU A 156 5.51 15.63 6.49
N PHE A 157 4.45 14.95 6.09
CA PHE A 157 3.53 15.42 5.06
C PHE A 157 2.36 16.21 5.67
N LEU A 158 1.70 17.01 4.83
CA LEU A 158 0.60 17.87 5.20
C LEU A 158 -0.49 17.07 5.92
N CYS A 159 -0.94 17.59 7.06
CA CYS A 159 -1.95 16.99 7.92
C CYS A 159 -2.85 18.09 8.54
N PRO A 160 -3.99 17.73 9.17
CA PRO A 160 -4.85 18.71 9.85
C PRO A 160 -4.11 19.47 10.96
N ALA A 161 -4.33 20.78 11.04
CA ALA A 161 -3.58 21.65 11.96
C ALA A 161 -3.95 21.46 13.44
N GLU A 162 -5.21 21.14 13.74
CA GLU A 162 -5.68 21.03 15.13
C GLU A 162 -5.22 19.75 15.81
N ASN A 163 -5.46 18.61 15.16
CA ASN A 163 -5.06 17.29 15.63
C ASN A 163 -4.87 16.35 14.43
N SER A 164 -3.65 15.83 14.30
CA SER A 164 -3.25 14.96 13.20
C SER A 164 -2.77 13.59 13.65
N ASP A 165 -2.96 13.23 14.93
CA ASP A 165 -2.39 12.01 15.52
C ASP A 165 -0.86 11.94 15.34
N GLY A 166 -0.17 13.07 15.57
CA GLY A 166 1.28 13.17 15.35
C GLY A 166 1.70 13.05 13.89
N GLY A 167 0.87 13.56 12.97
CA GLY A 167 1.11 13.53 11.52
C GLY A 167 0.63 12.27 10.80
N TYR A 168 0.01 11.31 11.50
CA TYR A 168 -0.53 10.10 10.86
C TYR A 168 -1.87 10.32 10.14
N ALA A 169 -2.54 11.46 10.31
CA ALA A 169 -3.68 11.85 9.49
C ALA A 169 -3.23 12.63 8.25
N ILE A 170 -2.86 11.92 7.18
CA ILE A 170 -2.29 12.54 5.96
C ILE A 170 -3.37 13.25 5.12
N SER A 171 -3.21 14.55 4.90
CA SER A 171 -4.03 15.39 4.01
C SER A 171 -3.46 15.51 2.58
N SER A 172 -2.15 15.29 2.40
CA SER A 172 -1.50 15.15 1.09
C SER A 172 -0.27 14.27 1.22
N PHE A 173 -0.11 13.26 0.38
CA PHE A 173 1.12 12.44 0.32
C PHE A 173 2.27 13.13 -0.43
N ARG A 174 2.00 14.30 -1.02
CA ARG A 174 2.93 14.99 -1.92
C ARG A 174 3.38 16.33 -1.39
N ASP A 175 2.62 16.94 -0.48
CA ASP A 175 2.99 18.22 0.11
C ASP A 175 3.60 17.98 1.50
N VAL A 176 4.82 18.44 1.71
CA VAL A 176 5.45 18.48 3.04
C VAL A 176 4.70 19.49 3.91
N ASP A 177 4.62 19.24 5.22
CA ASP A 177 4.09 20.24 6.16
C ASP A 177 4.89 21.55 6.03
N PRO A 178 4.25 22.69 5.70
CA PRO A 178 4.93 23.96 5.53
C PRO A 178 5.77 24.42 6.73
N ALA A 179 5.45 23.95 7.94
CA ALA A 179 6.25 24.23 9.14
C ALA A 179 7.62 23.52 9.11
N LEU A 180 7.73 22.39 8.39
CA LEU A 180 8.95 21.59 8.26
C LEU A 180 9.77 21.97 7.03
N GLY A 181 9.11 22.45 5.96
CA GLY A 181 9.74 22.90 4.72
C GLY A 181 8.94 22.53 3.48
N THR A 182 9.64 22.22 2.40
CA THR A 182 9.06 21.83 1.10
C THR A 182 9.52 20.43 0.67
N VAL A 183 8.91 19.88 -0.38
CA VAL A 183 9.35 18.63 -1.01
C VAL A 183 10.79 18.74 -1.52
N ASP A 184 11.19 19.90 -2.04
CA ASP A 184 12.56 20.13 -2.49
C ASP A 184 13.52 20.05 -1.30
N ASN A 185 13.15 20.61 -0.14
CA ASN A 185 13.96 20.48 1.08
C ASN A 185 14.05 19.02 1.58
N LEU A 186 13.00 18.22 1.38
CA LEU A 186 13.02 16.79 1.69
C LEU A 186 14.00 16.06 0.75
N CYS A 187 13.94 16.32 -0.55
CA CYS A 187 14.87 15.74 -1.52
C CYS A 187 16.31 16.14 -1.20
N ASP A 188 16.55 17.42 -0.91
CA ASP A 188 17.85 17.95 -0.51
C ASP A 188 18.42 17.33 0.76
N LEU A 189 17.56 16.96 1.71
CA LEU A 189 17.94 16.25 2.93
C LEU A 189 18.26 14.79 2.62
N ILE A 190 17.40 14.11 1.86
CA ILE A 190 17.58 12.71 1.47
C ILE A 190 18.90 12.54 0.70
N ASP A 191 19.19 13.40 -0.26
CA ASP A 191 20.42 13.33 -1.04
C ASP A 191 21.67 13.61 -0.18
N ALA A 192 21.58 14.55 0.76
CA ALA A 192 22.67 14.82 1.71
C ALA A 192 22.92 13.65 2.68
N LEU A 193 21.86 12.98 3.14
CA LEU A 193 21.97 11.77 3.97
C LEU A 193 22.56 10.61 3.17
N ARG A 194 22.13 10.42 1.92
CA ARG A 194 22.66 9.38 1.03
C ARG A 194 24.15 9.57 0.74
N ALA A 195 24.61 10.81 0.60
CA ALA A 195 26.03 11.13 0.40
C ALA A 195 26.93 10.70 1.58
N GLU A 196 26.35 10.52 2.77
CA GLU A 196 27.01 10.00 3.97
C GLU A 196 26.62 8.54 4.26
N ASP A 197 26.12 7.80 3.25
CA ASP A 197 25.65 6.41 3.34
C ASP A 197 24.51 6.16 4.35
N ILE A 198 23.72 7.19 4.64
CA ILE A 198 22.55 7.11 5.53
C ILE A 198 21.28 6.91 4.70
N SER A 199 20.65 5.75 4.84
CA SER A 199 19.39 5.43 4.16
C SER A 199 18.20 6.11 4.86
N VAL A 200 17.30 6.73 4.10
CA VAL A 200 16.10 7.37 4.65
C VAL A 200 14.90 6.43 4.61
N ALA A 201 14.18 6.39 5.73
CA ALA A 201 12.89 5.74 5.83
C ALA A 201 11.79 6.73 6.17
N LEU A 202 10.65 6.59 5.51
CA LEU A 202 9.43 7.34 5.80
C LEU A 202 8.27 6.40 6.14
N ASP A 203 7.30 6.94 6.87
CA ASP A 203 6.00 6.31 7.02
C ASP A 203 5.23 6.29 5.70
N PHE A 204 4.73 5.12 5.33
CA PHE A 204 3.72 4.98 4.28
C PHE A 204 2.38 4.67 4.92
N VAL A 205 1.64 5.73 5.23
CA VAL A 205 0.32 5.67 5.87
C VAL A 205 -0.73 5.30 4.82
N PHE A 206 -0.81 4.00 4.55
CA PHE A 206 -1.60 3.49 3.43
C PHE A 206 -2.96 2.94 3.83
N ASN A 207 -3.26 2.78 5.12
CA ASN A 207 -4.56 2.29 5.55
C ASN A 207 -5.65 3.36 5.49
N HIS A 208 -5.30 4.62 5.73
CA HIS A 208 -6.26 5.71 5.90
C HIS A 208 -5.67 7.03 5.43
N THR A 209 -6.53 8.01 5.16
CA THR A 209 -6.14 9.41 4.97
C THR A 209 -6.82 10.27 6.03
N SER A 210 -6.43 11.54 6.15
CA SER A 210 -7.27 12.50 6.86
C SER A 210 -8.62 12.67 6.15
N ASN A 211 -9.62 13.16 6.87
CA ASN A 211 -10.89 13.64 6.31
C ASN A 211 -10.73 14.95 5.51
N GLU A 212 -9.58 15.61 5.58
CA GLU A 212 -9.21 16.79 4.79
C GLU A 212 -8.43 16.44 3.50
N HIS A 213 -8.06 15.17 3.31
CA HIS A 213 -7.39 14.70 2.11
C HIS A 213 -8.22 15.00 0.86
N GLU A 214 -7.58 15.26 -0.29
CA GLU A 214 -8.30 15.56 -1.54
C GLU A 214 -9.36 14.50 -1.85
N TRP A 215 -9.01 13.21 -1.72
CA TRP A 215 -9.95 12.11 -1.93
C TRP A 215 -11.15 12.15 -0.98
N ALA A 216 -10.95 12.47 0.31
CA ALA A 216 -12.03 12.61 1.27
C ALA A 216 -12.90 13.83 0.96
N ARG A 217 -12.29 14.97 0.60
CA ARG A 217 -13.01 16.18 0.17
C ARG A 217 -13.86 15.95 -1.08
N ARG A 218 -13.36 15.22 -2.06
CA ARG A 218 -14.11 14.85 -3.27
C ARG A 218 -15.24 13.86 -2.98
N ALA A 219 -15.01 12.91 -2.07
CA ALA A 219 -16.05 12.02 -1.58
C ALA A 219 -17.18 12.79 -0.85
N LEU A 220 -16.81 13.77 -0.02
CA LEU A 220 -17.72 14.71 0.64
C LEU A 220 -18.51 15.58 -0.35
N ALA A 221 -17.90 15.95 -1.48
CA ALA A 221 -18.55 16.67 -2.56
C ALA A 221 -19.52 15.82 -3.40
N GLY A 222 -19.68 14.53 -3.08
CA GLY A 222 -20.62 13.65 -3.76
C GLY A 222 -20.03 12.90 -4.96
N GLU A 223 -18.72 12.98 -5.21
CA GLU A 223 -18.11 12.28 -6.34
C GLU A 223 -18.06 10.76 -6.08
N GLU A 224 -18.90 10.01 -6.79
CA GLU A 224 -19.11 8.56 -6.59
C GLU A 224 -17.80 7.75 -6.60
N ARG A 225 -16.90 8.10 -7.53
CA ARG A 225 -15.56 7.48 -7.63
C ARG A 225 -14.80 7.55 -6.30
N TYR A 226 -14.78 8.72 -5.66
CA TYR A 226 -14.05 8.97 -4.42
C TYR A 226 -14.83 8.50 -3.18
N GLN A 227 -16.17 8.47 -3.24
CA GLN A 227 -16.95 7.76 -2.23
C GLN A 227 -16.57 6.27 -2.18
N GLY A 228 -16.31 5.66 -3.34
CA GLY A 228 -15.79 4.30 -3.47
C GLY A 228 -14.36 4.11 -2.94
N TYR A 229 -13.62 5.17 -2.60
CA TYR A 229 -12.29 5.06 -1.97
C TYR A 229 -12.37 4.78 -0.46
N TYR A 230 -13.54 4.94 0.16
CA TYR A 230 -13.73 4.74 1.58
C TYR A 230 -14.86 3.74 1.84
N PHE A 231 -14.94 3.23 3.08
CA PHE A 231 -16.09 2.45 3.51
C PHE A 231 -17.17 3.38 4.07
N MET A 232 -18.19 3.67 3.25
CA MET A 232 -19.32 4.51 3.61
C MET A 232 -20.62 3.69 3.69
N PHE A 233 -21.41 3.91 4.73
CA PHE A 233 -22.65 3.17 5.02
C PHE A 233 -23.82 4.15 5.19
N PRO A 234 -25.01 3.86 4.64
CA PRO A 234 -26.18 4.74 4.77
C PRO A 234 -26.74 4.75 6.20
N ASP A 235 -26.51 3.69 6.97
CA ASP A 235 -27.03 3.54 8.33
C ASP A 235 -26.13 2.63 9.17
N ARG A 236 -26.54 2.37 10.42
CA ARG A 236 -25.80 1.56 11.39
C ARG A 236 -25.92 0.04 11.18
N SER A 237 -26.77 -0.45 10.28
CA SER A 237 -27.06 -1.89 10.15
C SER A 237 -25.82 -2.75 9.89
N LEU A 238 -24.91 -2.30 9.01
CA LEU A 238 -23.63 -2.98 8.77
C LEU A 238 -22.56 -2.59 9.81
N PRO A 239 -22.35 -1.30 10.15
CA PRO A 239 -21.45 -0.90 11.24
C PRO A 239 -21.65 -1.68 12.54
N ASP A 240 -22.89 -1.87 12.98
CA ASP A 240 -23.22 -2.57 14.23
C ASP A 240 -22.97 -4.08 14.15
N GLN A 241 -23.01 -4.68 12.94
CA GLN A 241 -22.57 -6.06 12.74
C GLN A 241 -21.06 -6.18 12.85
N TYR A 242 -20.31 -5.19 12.35
CA TYR A 242 -18.85 -5.18 12.40
C TYR A 242 -18.30 -4.88 13.79
N GLN A 243 -18.85 -3.89 14.49
CA GLN A 243 -18.30 -3.34 15.73
C GLN A 243 -17.93 -4.40 16.79
N PRO A 244 -18.73 -5.43 17.08
CA PRO A 244 -18.39 -6.47 18.06
C PRO A 244 -17.18 -7.34 17.68
N MET A 245 -16.78 -7.34 16.40
CA MET A 245 -15.62 -8.08 15.88
C MET A 245 -14.35 -7.24 15.83
N LEU A 246 -14.44 -5.94 16.12
CA LEU A 246 -13.35 -4.99 16.06
C LEU A 246 -12.78 -4.75 17.44
N ARG A 247 -11.49 -4.41 17.48
CA ARG A 247 -10.84 -3.91 18.68
C ARG A 247 -10.84 -2.39 18.62
N ASP A 248 -11.34 -1.76 19.66
CA ASP A 248 -11.21 -0.31 19.83
C ASP A 248 -9.74 0.04 20.09
N ILE A 249 -9.16 0.82 19.18
CA ILE A 249 -7.76 1.24 19.24
C ILE A 249 -7.60 2.44 20.17
N PHE A 250 -8.51 3.41 20.07
CA PHE A 250 -8.52 4.65 20.84
C PHE A 250 -9.85 4.87 21.58
N PRO A 251 -10.23 3.99 22.52
CA PRO A 251 -11.56 4.03 23.15
C PRO A 251 -11.85 5.32 23.93
N ALA A 252 -10.83 6.07 24.34
CA ALA A 252 -11.00 7.34 25.05
C ALA A 252 -11.17 8.54 24.10
N GLN A 253 -10.62 8.47 22.89
CA GLN A 253 -10.61 9.58 21.92
C GLN A 253 -11.69 9.41 20.85
N ALA A 254 -11.83 8.20 20.31
CA ALA A 254 -12.77 7.85 19.26
C ALA A 254 -13.35 6.45 19.55
N PRO A 255 -14.44 6.38 20.35
CA PRO A 255 -15.08 5.11 20.67
C PRO A 255 -15.60 4.39 19.42
N GLY A 256 -15.34 3.09 19.32
CA GLY A 256 -15.70 2.28 18.15
C GLY A 256 -14.82 2.54 16.93
N ALA A 257 -15.33 2.17 15.75
CA ALA A 257 -14.61 2.25 14.48
C ALA A 257 -15.41 2.92 13.35
N PHE A 258 -16.48 3.64 13.68
CA PHE A 258 -17.38 4.24 12.70
C PHE A 258 -17.83 5.63 13.15
N THR A 259 -17.64 6.63 12.29
CA THR A 259 -17.99 8.03 12.53
C THR A 259 -19.13 8.45 11.61
N TYR A 260 -20.18 9.10 12.15
CA TYR A 260 -21.23 9.68 11.33
C TYR A 260 -20.78 11.02 10.75
N VAL A 261 -21.03 11.22 9.46
CA VAL A 261 -20.59 12.39 8.69
C VAL A 261 -21.83 13.06 8.11
N GLU A 262 -22.30 14.09 8.82
CA GLU A 262 -23.55 14.81 8.52
C GLU A 262 -23.63 15.36 7.08
N PRO A 263 -22.58 15.98 6.49
CA PRO A 263 -22.68 16.54 5.13
C PRO A 263 -23.04 15.54 4.03
N ILE A 264 -22.79 14.24 4.23
CA ILE A 264 -23.11 13.17 3.27
C ILE A 264 -24.14 12.18 3.80
N ASP A 265 -24.69 12.41 5.01
CA ASP A 265 -25.63 11.53 5.71
C ASP A 265 -25.19 10.05 5.70
N ARG A 266 -23.93 9.80 6.08
CA ARG A 266 -23.33 8.46 6.06
C ARG A 266 -22.45 8.20 7.26
N TRP A 267 -22.32 6.93 7.62
CA TRP A 267 -21.29 6.43 8.53
C TRP A 267 -20.04 6.06 7.73
N VAL A 268 -18.87 6.51 8.18
CA VAL A 268 -17.57 6.22 7.57
C VAL A 268 -16.75 5.37 8.52
N TRP A 269 -16.03 4.38 7.99
CA TRP A 269 -15.11 3.56 8.78
C TRP A 269 -13.88 4.37 9.19
N THR A 270 -13.66 4.49 10.49
CA THR A 270 -12.58 5.24 11.14
C THR A 270 -11.99 4.40 12.26
N THR A 271 -11.10 3.45 11.93
CA THR A 271 -10.47 2.50 12.86
C THR A 271 -9.68 3.19 13.98
N PHE A 272 -9.17 4.38 13.69
CA PHE A 272 -8.32 5.18 14.56
C PHE A 272 -9.10 6.39 15.08
N ASN A 273 -8.68 7.61 14.78
CA ASN A 273 -9.45 8.81 15.13
C ASN A 273 -10.57 9.07 14.11
N THR A 274 -11.56 9.88 14.50
CA THR A 274 -12.72 10.25 13.66
C THR A 274 -12.33 10.98 12.37
N PHE A 275 -11.16 11.64 12.38
CA PHE A 275 -10.57 12.32 11.22
C PHE A 275 -9.66 11.41 10.37
N GLN A 276 -9.49 10.14 10.70
CA GLN A 276 -8.69 9.16 9.94
C GLN A 276 -9.63 8.16 9.24
N TRP A 277 -9.90 8.38 7.95
CA TRP A 277 -10.85 7.59 7.18
C TRP A 277 -10.16 6.40 6.51
N ASP A 278 -10.61 5.18 6.82
CA ASP A 278 -10.05 3.95 6.26
C ASP A 278 -10.31 3.84 4.75
N LEU A 279 -9.22 3.64 4.00
CA LEU A 279 -9.24 3.40 2.57
C LEU A 279 -9.81 2.00 2.25
N ASN A 280 -10.61 1.95 1.20
CA ASN A 280 -11.30 0.76 0.75
C ASN A 280 -10.47 -0.02 -0.28
N TYR A 281 -9.55 -0.86 0.20
CA TYR A 281 -8.76 -1.76 -0.67
C TYR A 281 -9.58 -2.85 -1.37
N ARG A 282 -10.91 -2.96 -1.17
CA ARG A 282 -11.72 -3.79 -2.09
C ARG A 282 -11.87 -3.13 -3.45
N ASN A 283 -11.66 -1.82 -3.53
CA ASN A 283 -11.61 -1.07 -4.77
C ASN A 283 -10.17 -1.14 -5.34
N PRO A 284 -9.95 -1.79 -6.51
CA PRO A 284 -8.62 -1.88 -7.11
C PRO A 284 -8.04 -0.50 -7.55
N GLU A 285 -8.86 0.54 -7.72
CA GLU A 285 -8.36 1.90 -7.94
C GLU A 285 -7.61 2.45 -6.72
N VAL A 286 -8.06 2.13 -5.50
CA VAL A 286 -7.38 2.54 -4.27
C VAL A 286 -5.99 1.93 -4.19
N PHE A 287 -5.86 0.65 -4.55
CA PHE A 287 -4.55 -0.01 -4.61
C PHE A 287 -3.62 0.69 -5.61
N THR A 288 -4.14 1.03 -6.80
CA THR A 288 -3.38 1.70 -7.86
C THR A 288 -2.98 3.13 -7.45
N ALA A 289 -3.89 3.87 -6.82
CA ALA A 289 -3.64 5.21 -6.31
C ALA A 289 -2.53 5.20 -5.24
N MET A 290 -2.63 4.29 -4.27
CA MET A 290 -1.60 4.15 -3.23
C MET A 290 -0.28 3.63 -3.78
N LEU A 291 -0.27 2.78 -4.82
CA LEU A 291 0.96 2.44 -5.54
C LEU A 291 1.59 3.68 -6.17
N GLY A 292 0.78 4.58 -6.74
CA GLY A 292 1.25 5.88 -7.25
C GLY A 292 1.96 6.70 -6.17
N GLU A 293 1.36 6.83 -4.99
CA GLU A 293 1.98 7.54 -3.86
C GLU A 293 3.24 6.84 -3.35
N MET A 294 3.25 5.51 -3.27
CA MET A 294 4.44 4.72 -2.93
C MET A 294 5.60 4.99 -3.88
N LEU A 295 5.32 4.98 -5.18
CA LEU A 295 6.31 5.19 -6.23
C LEU A 295 6.79 6.65 -6.29
N PHE A 296 5.90 7.60 -6.01
CA PHE A 296 6.28 9.01 -5.83
C PHE A 296 7.34 9.16 -4.74
N LEU A 297 7.09 8.59 -3.55
CA LEU A 297 8.05 8.61 -2.43
C LEU A 297 9.38 7.92 -2.81
N ALA A 298 9.30 6.76 -3.48
CA ALA A 298 10.48 6.06 -3.96
C ALA A 298 11.31 6.90 -4.95
N ASN A 299 10.66 7.75 -5.76
CA ASN A 299 11.33 8.66 -6.70
C ASN A 299 11.87 9.94 -6.04
N GLN A 300 11.41 10.29 -4.84
CA GLN A 300 12.07 11.31 -3.99
C GLN A 300 13.33 10.76 -3.30
N GLY A 301 13.62 9.46 -3.46
CA GLY A 301 14.84 8.83 -2.94
C GLY A 301 14.70 8.17 -1.57
N VAL A 302 13.46 7.97 -1.10
CA VAL A 302 13.17 7.15 0.08
C VAL A 302 13.58 5.71 -0.19
N GLU A 303 14.40 5.13 0.69
CA GLU A 303 14.91 3.76 0.51
C GLU A 303 14.04 2.72 1.24
N ILE A 304 13.39 3.10 2.33
CA ILE A 304 12.57 2.19 3.16
C ILE A 304 11.22 2.84 3.48
N LEU A 305 10.15 2.06 3.34
CA LEU A 305 8.80 2.49 3.70
C LEU A 305 8.31 1.70 4.90
N ARG A 306 8.02 2.41 6.01
CA ARG A 306 7.32 1.82 7.15
C ARG A 306 5.84 1.70 6.79
N LEU A 307 5.38 0.47 6.55
CA LEU A 307 3.98 0.19 6.21
C LEU A 307 3.08 0.32 7.45
N ASP A 308 2.50 1.49 7.64
CA ASP A 308 1.66 1.76 8.81
C ASP A 308 0.32 1.02 8.74
N ALA A 309 -0.17 0.52 9.88
CA ALA A 309 -1.48 -0.12 9.99
C ALA A 309 -1.75 -1.28 9.00
N VAL A 310 -0.72 -2.00 8.53
CA VAL A 310 -0.82 -3.13 7.58
C VAL A 310 -1.85 -4.20 7.97
N ALA A 311 -2.13 -4.37 9.26
CA ALA A 311 -3.10 -5.35 9.75
C ALA A 311 -4.57 -4.98 9.43
N PHE A 312 -4.85 -3.72 9.07
CA PHE A 312 -6.19 -3.17 8.97
C PHE A 312 -6.69 -2.95 7.55
N ILE A 313 -5.81 -3.04 6.52
CA ILE A 313 -6.15 -2.67 5.13
C ILE A 313 -7.26 -3.51 4.49
N TRP A 314 -7.55 -4.71 5.00
CA TRP A 314 -8.59 -5.58 4.46
C TRP A 314 -9.68 -5.85 5.49
N LYS A 315 -10.90 -5.43 5.19
CA LYS A 315 -12.08 -5.66 6.04
C LYS A 315 -12.88 -6.84 5.50
N GLN A 316 -13.18 -7.84 6.32
CA GLN A 316 -14.02 -8.98 5.93
C GLN A 316 -15.04 -9.29 7.03
N GLY A 317 -16.31 -9.47 6.64
CA GLY A 317 -17.32 -10.03 7.52
C GLY A 317 -17.14 -11.55 7.56
N SER A 318 -16.71 -12.09 8.69
CA SER A 318 -16.79 -13.53 8.94
C SER A 318 -17.12 -13.73 10.42
N ALA A 319 -17.81 -14.81 10.78
CA ALA A 319 -18.17 -15.17 12.16
C ALA A 319 -16.97 -15.46 13.10
N ARG A 320 -15.79 -14.92 12.79
CA ARG A 320 -14.56 -14.96 13.58
C ARG A 320 -13.94 -13.56 13.55
N PRO A 321 -13.34 -13.11 14.67
CA PRO A 321 -12.71 -11.79 14.75
C PRO A 321 -11.71 -11.62 13.59
N VAL A 322 -11.64 -10.40 13.05
CA VAL A 322 -10.80 -9.99 11.91
C VAL A 322 -9.45 -10.71 11.99
N ARG A 323 -9.31 -11.77 11.19
CA ARG A 323 -8.01 -12.43 11.05
C ARG A 323 -7.20 -11.56 10.13
N ILE A 324 -6.16 -10.96 10.69
CA ILE A 324 -4.98 -10.45 10.00
C ILE A 324 -4.84 -11.18 8.67
N CYS A 325 -4.94 -10.46 7.55
CA CYS A 325 -4.60 -11.03 6.27
C CYS A 325 -3.08 -11.31 6.27
N ARG A 326 -2.66 -12.44 6.85
CA ARG A 326 -1.27 -12.93 6.78
C ARG A 326 -0.87 -13.32 5.35
N ARG A 327 -1.74 -13.07 4.36
CA ARG A 327 -1.58 -13.42 2.94
C ARG A 327 -1.11 -12.24 2.09
N CYS A 328 -1.11 -11.00 2.60
CA CYS A 328 -0.55 -9.83 1.91
C CYS A 328 0.94 -9.58 2.22
N THR A 329 1.55 -10.32 3.15
CA THR A 329 2.97 -10.21 3.49
C THR A 329 3.58 -11.60 3.70
N PRO A 330 4.08 -12.28 2.65
CA PRO A 330 4.61 -13.64 2.76
C PRO A 330 5.87 -13.77 3.63
N SER A 331 6.58 -12.67 3.94
CA SER A 331 7.96 -12.73 4.46
C SER A 331 8.18 -12.44 5.95
N PHE A 332 7.16 -12.11 6.76
CA PHE A 332 7.42 -11.52 8.10
C PHE A 332 7.50 -12.49 9.30
N ARG A 333 7.56 -13.81 9.10
CA ARG A 333 7.71 -14.75 10.23
C ARG A 333 9.14 -15.21 10.43
N ARG A 334 10.01 -14.36 10.97
CA ARG A 334 11.20 -14.85 11.72
C ARG A 334 11.73 -13.92 12.83
N THR A 335 11.18 -12.73 13.04
CA THR A 335 11.81 -11.72 13.93
C THR A 335 10.90 -11.14 15.02
N THR A 336 10.00 -11.94 15.60
CA THR A 336 9.27 -11.53 16.82
C THR A 336 9.40 -12.58 17.93
N ARG A 337 10.60 -12.67 18.50
CA ARG A 337 10.83 -13.32 19.80
C ARG A 337 11.79 -12.49 20.67
N TRP A 338 11.51 -11.19 20.79
CA TRP A 338 12.20 -10.30 21.74
C TRP A 338 11.20 -9.33 22.37
N ARG A 339 10.23 -9.87 23.10
CA ARG A 339 9.37 -9.11 24.03
C ARG A 339 9.08 -9.98 25.23
N ARG A 340 10.06 -10.16 26.13
CA ARG A 340 9.89 -10.62 27.52
C ARG A 340 11.27 -10.73 28.21
N SER A 341 11.90 -9.60 28.53
CA SER A 341 12.96 -9.59 29.57
C SER A 341 13.39 -8.18 29.97
N TRP A 342 12.47 -7.26 30.23
CA TRP A 342 12.77 -6.05 31.01
C TRP A 342 11.55 -5.66 31.83
N ARG A 343 11.38 -6.36 32.96
CA ARG A 343 10.56 -5.92 34.09
C ARG A 343 11.28 -6.30 35.37
N ARG A 344 11.70 -5.25 36.09
CA ARG A 344 12.10 -5.15 37.50
C ARG A 344 13.55 -5.50 37.85
N PRO A 345 14.07 -4.85 38.91
CA PRO A 345 14.48 -3.44 38.97
C PRO A 345 15.98 -3.30 38.72
#